data_AF-A0A6B8W3C3-F1
#
_entry.id   AF-A0A6B8W3C3-F1
#
_cell.length_a   1.000
_cell.length_b   1.000
_cell.length_c   1.000
_cell.angle_alpha   90.00
_cell.angle_beta   90.00
_cell.angle_gamma   90.00
#
_symmetry.space_group_name_H-M   'P 1'
#
loop_
_entity.id
_entity.type
_entity.pdbx_description
1 polymer ?
#
loop_
_entity_poly.entity_id
_entity_poly.type
_entity_poly.pdbx_seq_one_letter_code
_entity_poly.pdbx_strand_id
1 'polypeptide(L)'
;MDISNYHELWLSPDPDQPAMSESFIELTEEFYGEINRAPIPIDISVLQQLGKPRAMDIYTWLALKKFWLSKRNERSFTFTWETLEGHFSPVELTTWVQRRDFRTEIKKCVASIAELWPEVGAEVTAEGLLVHQGPTPIPPKPRRKLEFR
;
A
#
# COMPACT_ATOMS: atom_id res chain seq x y z
N MET A 1 -1.52 -3.78 -19.96
CA MET A 1 -2.81 -3.12 -19.69
C MET A 1 -2.49 -1.67 -19.42
N ASP A 2 -3.03 -0.78 -20.24
CA ASP A 2 -2.82 0.66 -20.04
C ASP A 2 -3.74 1.19 -18.94
N ILE A 3 -3.23 2.15 -18.18
CA ILE A 3 -3.89 2.67 -16.97
C ILE A 3 -4.82 3.85 -17.31
N SER A 4 -4.47 4.67 -18.30
CA SER A 4 -5.22 5.87 -18.69
C SER A 4 -5.33 6.03 -20.20
N ASN A 5 -6.49 6.50 -20.68
CA ASN A 5 -6.71 6.89 -22.08
C ASN A 5 -6.28 8.35 -22.34
N TYR A 6 -6.52 9.23 -21.37
CA TYR A 6 -6.30 10.66 -21.48
C TYR A 6 -5.98 11.25 -20.10
N HIS A 7 -5.21 12.32 -20.05
CA HIS A 7 -4.99 13.11 -18.84
C HIS A 7 -4.73 14.57 -19.19
N GLU A 8 -5.22 15.47 -18.34
CA GLU A 8 -4.86 16.87 -18.34
C GLU A 8 -4.38 17.22 -16.94
N LEU A 9 -3.09 17.56 -16.81
CA LEU A 9 -2.46 17.82 -15.53
C LEU A 9 -2.10 19.30 -15.42
N TRP A 10 -2.17 19.83 -14.20
CA TRP A 10 -1.77 21.20 -13.84
C TRP A 10 -0.28 21.48 -14.09
N LEU A 11 0.50 20.43 -14.37
CA LEU A 11 1.91 20.46 -14.72
C LEU A 11 2.15 20.51 -16.24
N SER A 12 1.14 20.80 -17.06
CA SER A 12 1.34 20.86 -18.50
C SER A 12 2.34 21.98 -18.84
N PRO A 13 3.30 21.73 -19.75
CA PRO A 13 4.34 22.69 -20.11
C PRO A 13 3.83 23.89 -20.92
N ASP A 14 2.52 23.98 -21.15
CA ASP A 14 1.89 25.05 -21.93
C ASP A 14 1.73 26.32 -21.07
N PRO A 15 2.50 27.39 -21.34
CA PRO A 15 2.45 28.62 -20.56
C PRO A 15 1.13 29.40 -20.72
N ASP A 16 0.32 29.09 -21.74
CA ASP A 16 -0.96 29.74 -22.00
C ASP A 16 -2.14 28.98 -21.36
N GLN A 17 -1.88 27.86 -20.67
CA GLN A 17 -2.93 27.11 -19.98
C GLN A 17 -3.47 27.97 -18.81
N PRO A 18 -4.78 28.28 -18.79
CA PRO A 18 -5.35 29.04 -17.68
C PRO A 18 -5.18 28.24 -16.39
N ALA A 19 -4.66 28.88 -15.34
CA ALA A 19 -4.32 28.30 -14.03
C ALA A 19 -5.51 27.72 -13.22
N MET A 20 -6.63 27.41 -13.88
CA MET A 20 -7.90 26.98 -13.29
C MET A 20 -8.40 25.60 -13.76
N SER A 21 -7.69 24.87 -14.63
CA SER A 21 -8.10 23.49 -14.95
C SER A 21 -7.75 22.55 -13.79
N GLU A 22 -8.77 22.06 -13.09
CA GLU A 22 -8.61 20.94 -12.15
C GLU A 22 -7.98 19.77 -12.91
N SER A 23 -6.92 19.20 -12.36
CA SER A 23 -6.24 18.08 -13.02
C SER A 23 -7.09 16.82 -12.99
N PHE A 24 -7.16 16.14 -14.12
CA PHE A 24 -7.89 14.89 -14.23
C PHE A 24 -7.13 13.85 -15.05
N ILE A 25 -7.45 12.60 -14.76
CA ILE A 25 -6.94 11.42 -15.45
C ILE A 25 -8.15 10.55 -15.77
N GLU A 26 -8.32 10.22 -17.04
CA GLU A 26 -9.34 9.29 -17.51
C GLU A 26 -8.77 7.88 -17.52
N LEU A 27 -9.30 7.03 -16.64
CA LEU A 27 -8.89 5.62 -16.54
C LEU A 27 -9.45 4.81 -17.72
N THR A 28 -8.70 3.79 -18.14
CA THR A 28 -9.23 2.81 -19.10
C THR A 28 -10.36 2.00 -18.45
N GLU A 29 -11.34 1.58 -19.25
CA GLU A 29 -12.45 0.73 -18.80
C GLU A 29 -11.93 -0.59 -18.19
N GLU A 30 -10.85 -1.13 -18.77
CA GLU A 30 -10.19 -2.36 -18.32
C GLU A 30 -9.58 -2.16 -16.92
N PHE A 31 -8.83 -1.08 -16.71
CA PHE A 31 -8.23 -0.76 -15.41
C PHE A 31 -9.29 -0.43 -14.36
N TYR A 32 -10.31 0.35 -14.72
CA TYR A 32 -11.44 0.63 -13.85
C TYR A 32 -12.17 -0.66 -13.44
N GLY A 33 -12.36 -1.58 -14.39
CA GLY A 33 -12.92 -2.91 -14.15
C GLY A 33 -12.11 -3.71 -13.13
N GLU A 34 -10.78 -3.74 -13.27
CA GLU A 34 -9.90 -4.46 -12.33
C GLU A 34 -9.90 -3.88 -10.92
N ILE A 35 -9.87 -2.55 -10.77
CA ILE A 35 -9.97 -1.88 -9.46
C ILE A 35 -11.26 -2.29 -8.74
N ASN A 36 -12.38 -2.34 -9.47
CA ASN A 36 -13.67 -2.74 -8.90
C ASN A 36 -13.75 -4.24 -8.56
N ARG A 37 -13.02 -5.10 -9.28
CA ARG A 37 -13.01 -6.55 -9.06
C ARG A 37 -12.17 -6.97 -7.85
N ALA A 38 -11.08 -6.24 -7.58
CA ALA A 38 -10.14 -6.56 -6.52
C ALA A 38 -9.76 -5.33 -5.68
N PRO A 39 -10.73 -4.68 -5.01
CA PRO A 39 -10.43 -3.52 -4.18
C PRO A 39 -9.58 -3.93 -2.97
N ILE A 40 -8.48 -3.20 -2.73
CA ILE A 40 -7.70 -3.35 -1.50
C ILE A 40 -8.38 -2.50 -0.41
N PRO A 41 -8.74 -3.09 0.75
CA PRO A 41 -9.42 -2.37 1.83
C PRO A 41 -8.45 -1.48 2.62
N ILE A 42 -8.18 -0.29 2.10
CA ILE A 42 -7.35 0.74 2.76
C ILE A 42 -8.20 1.89 3.31
N ASP A 43 -7.82 2.41 4.46
CA ASP A 43 -8.35 3.66 5.02
C ASP A 43 -7.43 4.82 4.61
N ILE A 44 -7.97 5.72 3.78
CA ILE A 44 -7.23 6.88 3.29
C ILE A 44 -6.91 7.86 4.42
N SER A 45 -7.73 7.93 5.48
CA SER A 45 -7.48 8.80 6.62
C SER A 45 -6.26 8.36 7.43
N VAL A 46 -6.03 7.05 7.52
CA VAL A 46 -4.82 6.48 8.16
C VAL A 46 -3.60 6.78 7.31
N LEU A 47 -3.69 6.59 5.98
CA LEU A 47 -2.62 6.95 5.04
C LEU A 47 -2.21 8.42 5.22
N GLN A 48 -3.18 9.34 5.20
CA GLN A 48 -2.92 10.77 5.36
C GLN A 48 -2.24 11.11 6.70
N GLN A 49 -2.65 10.46 7.79
CA GLN A 49 -2.06 10.66 9.12
C GLN A 49 -0.63 10.12 9.23
N LEU A 50 -0.29 9.03 8.55
CA LEU A 50 1.06 8.48 8.55
C LEU A 50 2.09 9.46 7.98
N GLY A 51 1.72 10.19 6.91
CA GLY A 51 2.48 11.30 6.31
C GLY A 51 3.88 10.96 5.73
N LYS A 52 4.41 9.77 6.01
CA LYS A 52 5.71 9.29 5.55
C LYS A 52 5.53 8.25 4.43
N PRO A 53 6.17 8.43 3.26
CA PRO A 53 5.99 7.52 2.12
C PRO A 53 6.21 6.05 2.47
N ARG A 54 7.31 5.72 3.15
CA ARG A 54 7.60 4.34 3.56
C ARG A 54 6.55 3.75 4.49
N ALA A 55 6.02 4.52 5.42
CA ALA A 55 4.97 4.05 6.33
C ALA A 55 3.66 3.81 5.57
N MET A 56 3.33 4.68 4.62
CA MET A 56 2.16 4.51 3.72
C MET A 56 2.29 3.25 2.86
N ASP A 57 3.47 2.98 2.31
CA ASP A 57 3.74 1.78 1.51
C ASP A 57 3.60 0.50 2.35
N ILE A 58 4.19 0.49 3.54
CA ILE A 58 4.10 -0.65 4.47
C ILE A 58 2.65 -0.87 4.92
N TYR A 59 1.91 0.20 5.22
CA TYR A 59 0.50 0.12 5.58
C TYR A 59 -0.34 -0.53 4.48
N THR A 60 -0.19 -0.04 3.25
CA THR A 60 -0.92 -0.56 2.08
C THR A 60 -0.56 -2.03 1.84
N TRP A 61 0.72 -2.37 1.97
CA TRP A 61 1.21 -3.74 1.85
C TRP A 61 0.65 -4.65 2.96
N LEU A 62 0.60 -4.20 4.22
CA LEU A 62 0.02 -4.95 5.34
C LEU A 62 -1.47 -5.22 5.13
N ALA A 63 -2.24 -4.22 4.67
CA ALA A 63 -3.65 -4.39 4.32
C ALA A 63 -3.85 -5.48 3.25
N LEU A 64 -3.00 -5.48 2.22
CA LEU A 64 -2.99 -6.53 1.19
C LEU A 64 -2.61 -7.90 1.76
N LYS A 65 -1.57 -7.98 2.62
CA LYS A 65 -1.12 -9.25 3.21
C LYS A 65 -2.14 -9.86 4.16
N LYS A 66 -2.89 -9.05 4.91
CA LYS A 66 -4.04 -9.53 5.71
C LYS A 66 -5.09 -10.21 4.85
N PHE A 67 -5.46 -9.58 3.74
CA PHE A 67 -6.40 -10.18 2.79
C PHE A 67 -5.85 -11.48 2.18
N TRP A 68 -4.57 -11.50 1.80
CA TRP A 68 -3.89 -12.68 1.28
C TRP A 68 -3.87 -13.84 2.28
N LEU A 69 -3.53 -13.59 3.55
CA LEU A 69 -3.58 -14.57 4.64
C LEU A 69 -4.99 -15.14 4.82
N SER A 70 -5.99 -14.25 4.85
CA SER A 70 -7.40 -14.64 4.96
C SER A 70 -7.86 -15.55 3.82
N LYS A 71 -7.48 -15.23 2.57
CA LYS A 71 -7.82 -16.05 1.41
C LYS A 71 -7.15 -17.42 1.40
N ARG A 72 -5.98 -17.54 2.03
CA ARG A 72 -5.22 -18.79 2.14
C ARG A 72 -5.53 -19.61 3.39
N ASN A 73 -6.35 -19.07 4.28
CA ASN A 73 -6.64 -19.66 5.60
C ASN A 73 -5.35 -19.88 6.43
N GLU A 74 -4.36 -19.00 6.26
CA GLU A 74 -3.12 -19.00 7.02
C GLU A 74 -3.25 -18.06 8.22
N ARG A 75 -2.97 -18.56 9.43
CA ARG A 75 -3.11 -17.78 10.68
C ARG A 75 -2.04 -16.71 10.85
N SER A 76 -0.86 -16.92 10.28
CA SER A 76 0.25 -15.98 10.33
C SER A 76 1.33 -16.35 9.32
N PHE A 77 2.13 -15.37 8.91
CA PHE A 77 3.29 -15.59 8.04
C PHE A 77 4.42 -14.63 8.41
N THR A 78 5.66 -15.13 8.43
CA THR A 78 6.85 -14.31 8.68
C THR A 78 7.46 -13.87 7.36
N PHE A 79 7.44 -12.57 7.10
CA PHE A 79 8.18 -11.96 6.00
C PHE A 79 9.61 -11.69 6.48
N THR A 80 10.59 -12.39 5.91
CA THR A 80 11.99 -12.26 6.32
C THR A 80 12.52 -10.85 6.08
N TRP A 81 13.57 -10.46 6.80
CA TRP A 81 14.25 -9.18 6.53
C TRP A 81 14.67 -9.03 5.07
N GLU A 82 15.16 -10.10 4.43
CA GLU A 82 15.50 -10.11 3.01
C GLU A 82 14.28 -9.82 2.12
N THR A 83 13.12 -10.42 2.43
CA THR A 83 11.87 -10.14 1.71
C THR A 83 11.45 -8.68 1.86
N LEU A 84 11.56 -8.13 3.08
CA LEU A 84 11.23 -6.73 3.35
C LEU A 84 12.21 -5.78 2.66
N GLU A 85 13.51 -6.10 2.63
CA GLU A 85 14.52 -5.35 1.89
C GLU A 85 14.16 -5.29 0.40
N GLY A 86 13.79 -6.43 -0.21
CA GLY A 86 13.36 -6.47 -1.61
C GLY A 86 12.07 -5.69 -1.91
N HIS A 87 11.21 -5.47 -0.91
CA HIS A 87 9.98 -4.71 -1.08
C HIS A 87 10.13 -3.20 -0.82
N PHE A 88 10.94 -2.81 0.15
CA PHE A 88 10.94 -1.45 0.71
C PHE A 88 12.29 -0.75 0.66
N SER A 89 13.35 -1.44 0.25
CA SER A 89 14.63 -0.80 0.00
C SER A 89 14.69 -0.28 -1.43
N PRO A 90 15.02 1.00 -1.66
CA PRO A 90 15.17 1.55 -3.01
C PRO A 90 16.45 1.07 -3.69
N VAL A 91 17.39 0.50 -2.93
CA VAL A 91 18.69 0.02 -3.39
C VAL A 91 19.05 -1.28 -2.70
N GLU A 92 19.97 -2.04 -3.29
CA GLU A 92 20.54 -3.20 -2.62
C GLU A 92 21.34 -2.78 -1.38
N LEU A 93 21.04 -3.39 -0.23
CA LEU A 93 21.75 -3.11 1.02
C LEU A 93 22.96 -4.04 1.12
N THR A 94 24.16 -3.49 0.95
CA THR A 94 25.40 -4.30 0.92
C THR A 94 26.08 -4.37 2.28
N THR A 95 25.93 -3.35 3.11
CA THR A 95 26.61 -3.24 4.42
C THR A 95 25.71 -3.63 5.59
N TRP A 96 26.32 -3.96 6.73
CA TRP A 96 25.58 -4.21 7.97
C TRP A 96 24.88 -2.95 8.50
N VAL A 97 25.52 -1.78 8.40
CA VAL A 97 24.97 -0.50 8.87
C VAL A 97 23.67 -0.18 8.12
N GLN A 98 23.67 -0.31 6.80
CA GLN A 98 22.48 -0.11 5.96
C GLN A 98 21.33 -1.03 6.37
N ARG A 99 21.60 -2.33 6.56
CA ARG A 99 20.57 -3.29 7.01
C ARG A 99 20.04 -2.95 8.40
N ARG A 100 20.90 -2.57 9.34
CA ARG A 100 20.49 -2.12 10.68
C ARG A 100 19.58 -0.89 10.62
N ASP A 101 19.96 0.11 9.83
CA ASP A 101 19.21 1.36 9.71
C ASP A 101 17.86 1.12 9.01
N PHE A 102 17.85 0.27 7.98
CA PHE A 102 16.61 -0.20 7.35
C PHE A 102 15.68 -0.87 8.36
N ARG A 103 16.17 -1.87 9.12
CA ARG A 103 15.37 -2.55 10.16
C ARG A 103 14.85 -1.59 11.21
N THR A 104 15.66 -0.60 11.59
CA THR A 104 15.26 0.44 12.56
C THR A 104 14.14 1.30 12.00
N GLU A 105 14.19 1.65 10.71
CA GLU A 105 13.14 2.43 10.06
C GLU A 105 11.85 1.64 9.87
N ILE A 106 11.94 0.35 9.48
CA ILE A 106 10.77 -0.54 9.41
C ILE A 106 10.10 -0.64 10.79
N LYS A 107 10.87 -0.83 11.86
CA LYS A 107 10.33 -0.87 13.24
C LYS A 107 9.55 0.38 13.59
N LYS A 108 10.09 1.57 13.27
CA LYS A 108 9.41 2.84 13.50
C LYS A 108 8.11 2.95 12.70
N CYS A 109 8.15 2.57 11.42
CA CYS A 109 6.96 2.60 10.57
C CYS A 109 5.87 1.66 11.08
N VAL A 110 6.22 0.42 11.45
CA VAL A 110 5.27 -0.55 12.02
C VAL A 110 4.68 -0.04 13.33
N ALA A 111 5.47 0.59 14.20
CA ALA A 111 4.96 1.21 15.42
C ALA A 111 3.93 2.32 15.12
N SER A 112 4.25 3.25 14.22
CA SER A 112 3.30 4.31 13.82
C SER A 112 2.02 3.76 13.17
N ILE A 113 2.13 2.66 12.40
CA ILE A 113 0.95 1.99 11.84
C ILE A 113 0.12 1.36 12.96
N ALA A 114 0.74 0.69 13.94
CA ALA A 114 0.03 0.07 15.05
C ALA A 114 -0.68 1.09 15.95
N GLU A 115 -0.18 2.33 16.06
CA GLU A 115 -0.87 3.42 16.76
C GLU A 115 -2.20 3.80 16.07
N LEU A 116 -2.22 3.84 14.73
CA LEU A 116 -3.40 4.22 13.95
C LEU A 116 -4.32 3.03 13.60
N TRP A 117 -3.77 1.82 13.59
CA TRP A 117 -4.47 0.57 13.32
C TRP A 117 -4.04 -0.51 14.32
N PRO A 118 -4.59 -0.51 15.55
CA PRO A 118 -4.19 -1.44 16.61
C PRO A 118 -4.36 -2.92 16.27
N GLU A 119 -5.33 -3.25 15.41
CA GLU A 119 -5.65 -4.60 14.94
C GLU A 119 -4.69 -5.09 13.83
N VAL A 120 -3.66 -4.31 13.48
CA VAL A 120 -2.70 -4.65 12.42
C VAL A 120 -1.99 -5.97 12.66
N GLY A 121 -1.82 -6.42 13.91
CA GLY A 121 -1.23 -7.72 14.24
C GLY A 121 0.07 -8.00 13.50
N ALA A 122 0.96 -7.02 13.43
CA ALA A 122 2.27 -7.11 12.80
C ALA A 122 3.35 -6.95 13.87
N GLU A 123 4.18 -7.98 14.04
CA GLU A 123 5.16 -8.10 15.11
C GLU A 123 6.57 -8.19 14.54
N VAL A 124 7.46 -7.33 15.01
CA VAL A 124 8.86 -7.35 14.56
C VAL A 124 9.63 -8.41 15.34
N THR A 125 10.23 -9.36 14.62
CA THR A 125 11.04 -10.45 15.18
C THR A 125 12.51 -10.34 14.78
N ALA A 126 13.35 -11.28 15.22
CA ALA A 126 14.75 -11.34 14.81
C ALA A 126 14.89 -11.67 13.31
N GLU A 127 13.97 -12.48 12.78
CA GLU A 127 13.94 -13.03 11.43
C GLU A 127 13.28 -12.08 10.42
N GLY A 128 12.36 -11.22 10.88
CA GLY A 128 11.65 -10.28 10.01
C GLY A 128 10.42 -9.68 10.66
N LEU A 129 9.32 -9.66 9.92
CA LEU A 129 8.00 -9.18 10.36
C LEU A 129 7.00 -10.33 10.32
N LEU A 130 6.55 -10.78 11.49
CA LEU A 130 5.47 -11.72 11.65
C LEU A 130 4.14 -10.99 11.47
N VAL A 131 3.34 -11.39 10.51
CA VAL A 131 2.01 -10.82 10.26
C VAL A 131 0.97 -11.87 10.58
N HIS A 132 0.12 -11.57 11.55
CA HIS A 132 -1.02 -12.41 11.91
C HIS A 132 -2.19 -12.15 10.96
N GLN A 133 -3.00 -13.17 10.73
CA GLN A 133 -4.33 -13.00 10.15
C GLN A 133 -5.16 -12.06 11.03
N GLY A 134 -6.10 -11.32 10.44
CA GLY A 134 -6.94 -10.41 11.19
C GLY A 134 -7.81 -9.57 10.27
N PRO A 135 -8.60 -8.63 10.83
CA PRO A 135 -9.37 -7.71 10.03
C PRO A 135 -8.44 -6.83 9.19
N THR A 136 -8.93 -6.35 8.05
CA THR A 136 -8.29 -5.29 7.27
C THR A 136 -8.65 -3.91 7.87
N PRO A 137 -7.94 -2.82 7.52
CA PRO A 137 -8.20 -1.49 8.09
C PRO A 137 -9.67 -1.05 7.98
N ILE A 138 -10.28 -1.34 6.83
CA ILE A 138 -11.72 -1.22 6.63
C ILE A 138 -12.30 -2.57 6.18
N PRO A 139 -13.59 -2.84 6.41
CA PRO A 139 -14.23 -4.03 5.87
C PRO A 139 -14.11 -4.06 4.33
N PRO A 140 -13.76 -5.20 3.73
CA PRO A 140 -13.71 -5.30 2.27
C PRO A 140 -15.11 -5.07 1.70
N LYS A 141 -15.21 -4.14 0.75
CA LYS A 141 -16.48 -3.91 0.04
C LYS A 141 -16.80 -5.13 -0.83
N PRO A 142 -18.07 -5.57 -0.89
CA PRO A 142 -18.48 -6.64 -1.78
C PRO A 142 -18.19 -6.24 -3.24
N ARG A 143 -17.77 -7.22 -4.04
CA ARG A 143 -17.50 -7.02 -5.47
C ARG A 143 -18.73 -6.41 -6.14
N ARG A 144 -18.57 -5.22 -6.70
CA ARG A 144 -19.62 -4.60 -7.50
C ARG A 144 -19.65 -5.31 -8.85
N LYS A 145 -20.79 -5.93 -9.22
CA LYS A 145 -21.00 -6.39 -10.58
C LYS A 145 -21.18 -5.14 -11.44
N LEU A 146 -20.23 -4.88 -12.33
CA LEU A 146 -20.36 -3.83 -13.34
C LEU A 146 -21.31 -4.38 -14.40
N GLU A 147 -22.52 -3.83 -14.47
CA GLU A 147 -23.40 -4.02 -15.61
C GLU A 147 -23.07 -2.92 -16.61
N PHE A 148 -22.34 -3.28 -17.65
CA PHE A 148 -22.12 -2.41 -18.80
C PHE A 148 -23.41 -2.41 -19.62
N ARG A 149 -24.05 -1.25 -19.73
CA ARG A 149 -25.27 -1.04 -20.52
C ARG A 149 -24.91 -0.47 -21.88
#